data_AF-A0A3D9MY50-F1
#
_entry.id   AF-A0A3D9MY50-F1
#
_cell.length_a   1.000
_cell.length_b   1.000
_cell.length_c   1.000
_cell.angle_alpha   90.00
_cell.angle_beta   90.00
_cell.angle_gamma   90.00
#
_symmetry.space_group_name_H-M   'P 1'
#
loop_
_entity.id
_entity.type
_entity.pdbx_description
1 polymer ?
#
loop_
_entity_poly.entity_id
_entity_poly.type
_entity_poly.pdbx_seq_one_letter_code
_entity_poly.pdbx_strand_id
1 'polypeptide(L)'
;MNKLTQWFLKLPPFKIFLLLLLGIPIYIWWFSIIYQLDKKINEPSNNLKFWLVSGLTIYPIIYVLYMFFTFSFFIPLMPFHLLAILCGFILMTLTAKSYVNFEKKKGYSTHSVFEVFLMLWFYIICVWSLQPKLNAYVNENPDQN
;
A
#
# COMPACT_ATOMS: atom_id res chain seq x y z
N MET A 1 14.01 -10.24 -4.90
CA MET A 1 13.05 -9.45 -4.09
C MET A 1 13.40 -7.98 -4.28
N ASN A 2 12.43 -7.08 -4.45
CA ASN A 2 12.73 -5.65 -4.56
C ASN A 2 13.18 -5.13 -3.17
N LYS A 3 14.43 -4.63 -3.07
CA LYS A 3 15.01 -4.13 -1.81
C LYS A 3 14.25 -2.93 -1.24
N LEU A 4 13.65 -2.12 -2.12
CA LEU A 4 12.91 -0.91 -1.74
C LEU A 4 11.65 -1.23 -0.94
N THR A 5 10.85 -2.20 -1.40
CA THR A 5 9.60 -2.56 -0.73
C THR A 5 9.84 -3.26 0.60
N GLN A 6 10.92 -4.04 0.72
CA GLN A 6 11.34 -4.60 2.01
C GLN A 6 11.79 -3.51 2.99
N TRP A 7 12.56 -2.54 2.51
CA TRP A 7 13.03 -1.45 3.35
C TRP A 7 11.86 -0.67 3.94
N PHE A 8 10.85 -0.32 3.14
CA PHE A 8 9.63 0.34 3.60
C PHE A 8 8.92 -0.47 4.71
N LEU A 9 8.74 -1.78 4.50
CA LEU A 9 8.05 -2.62 5.48
C LEU A 9 8.89 -3.04 6.68
N LYS A 10 10.16 -2.61 6.78
CA LYS A 10 11.01 -2.84 7.96
C LYS A 10 11.15 -1.61 8.84
N LEU A 11 10.67 -0.46 8.39
CA LEU A 11 10.77 0.78 9.14
C LEU A 11 9.91 0.72 10.41
N PRO A 12 10.35 1.37 11.50
CA PRO A 12 9.53 1.50 12.70
C PRO A 12 8.29 2.35 12.38
N PRO A 13 7.16 2.12 13.08
CA PRO A 13 5.90 2.83 12.85
C PRO A 13 6.06 4.35 12.82
N PHE A 14 6.83 4.91 13.75
CA PHE A 14 7.09 6.35 13.79
C PHE A 14 7.72 6.91 12.50
N LYS A 15 8.70 6.20 11.91
CA LYS A 15 9.34 6.65 10.67
C LYS A 15 8.40 6.55 9.48
N ILE A 16 7.59 5.49 9.40
CA ILE A 16 6.56 5.37 8.37
C ILE A 16 5.54 6.48 8.50
N PHE A 17 5.05 6.75 9.71
CA PHE A 17 4.12 7.84 9.97
C PHE A 17 4.65 9.17 9.43
N LEU A 18 5.89 9.53 9.76
CA LEU A 18 6.53 10.76 9.25
C LEU A 18 6.64 10.79 7.72
N LEU A 19 6.96 9.66 7.09
CA LEU A 19 7.03 9.57 5.63
C LEU A 19 5.63 9.73 5.00
N LEU A 20 4.60 9.12 5.59
CA LEU A 20 3.24 9.19 5.06
C LEU A 20 2.68 10.62 5.07
N LEU A 21 3.15 11.50 5.96
CA LEU A 21 2.78 12.93 5.96
C LEU A 21 3.15 13.66 4.65
N LEU A 22 4.10 13.14 3.87
CA LEU A 22 4.49 13.69 2.58
C LEU A 22 3.53 13.32 1.44
N GLY A 23 2.50 12.50 1.70
CA GLY A 23 1.50 12.07 0.72
C GLY A 23 2.00 11.01 -0.27
N ILE A 24 3.04 11.33 -1.06
CA ILE A 24 3.62 10.42 -2.07
C ILE A 24 4.02 9.05 -1.46
N PRO A 25 4.68 8.98 -0.29
CA PRO A 25 5.08 7.70 0.32
C PRO A 25 3.92 6.76 0.65
N ILE A 26 2.69 7.25 0.78
CA ILE A 26 1.49 6.42 1.04
C ILE A 26 1.28 5.40 -0.08
N TYR A 27 1.34 5.85 -1.34
CA TYR A 27 1.13 4.98 -2.49
C TYR A 27 2.24 3.91 -2.59
N ILE A 28 3.49 4.29 -2.30
CA ILE A 28 4.64 3.38 -2.29
C ILE A 28 4.49 2.35 -1.16
N TRP A 29 3.99 2.77 0.00
CA TRP A 29 3.76 1.90 1.13
C TRP A 29 2.67 0.85 0.84
N TRP A 30 1.52 1.27 0.30
CA TRP A 30 0.46 0.35 -0.15
C TRP A 30 0.95 -0.65 -1.21
N PHE A 31 1.67 -0.16 -2.21
CA PHE A 31 2.32 -1.01 -3.21
C PHE A 31 3.25 -2.05 -2.57
N SER A 32 4.03 -1.64 -1.57
CA SER A 32 4.98 -2.50 -0.87
C SER A 32 4.27 -3.62 -0.11
N ILE A 33 3.15 -3.31 0.55
CA ILE A 33 2.31 -4.31 1.25
C ILE A 33 1.79 -5.33 0.24
N ILE A 34 1.11 -4.88 -0.82
CA ILE A 34 0.55 -5.77 -1.85
C ILE A 34 1.63 -6.67 -2.42
N TYR A 35 2.75 -6.09 -2.87
CA TYR A 35 3.81 -6.83 -3.53
C TYR A 35 4.44 -7.88 -2.62
N GLN A 36 4.73 -7.54 -1.37
CA GLN A 36 5.41 -8.45 -0.45
C GLN A 36 4.50 -9.56 0.06
N LEU A 37 3.27 -9.22 0.44
CA LEU A 37 2.33 -10.19 0.98
C LEU A 37 1.79 -11.12 -0.12
N ASP A 38 1.41 -10.59 -1.28
CA ASP A 38 0.96 -11.43 -2.40
C ASP A 38 2.06 -12.38 -2.87
N LYS A 39 3.32 -11.93 -2.87
CA LYS A 39 4.46 -12.78 -3.23
C LYS A 39 4.68 -13.92 -2.24
N LYS A 40 4.38 -13.72 -0.96
CA LYS A 40 4.50 -14.79 0.05
C LYS A 40 3.36 -15.81 -0.02
N ILE A 41 2.23 -15.45 -0.65
CA ILE A 41 1.02 -16.28 -0.71
C ILE A 41 0.89 -16.99 -2.05
N ASN A 42 1.20 -16.31 -3.15
CA ASN A 42 0.97 -16.81 -4.51
C ASN A 42 2.31 -17.25 -5.12
N GLU A 43 2.25 -18.26 -6.00
CA GLU A 43 3.38 -18.60 -6.90
C GLU A 43 3.86 -17.36 -7.69
N PRO A 44 5.13 -17.31 -8.13
CA PRO A 44 5.74 -16.13 -8.73
C PRO A 44 4.87 -15.52 -9.86
N SER A 45 4.18 -14.44 -9.45
CA SER A 45 3.37 -13.44 -10.14
C SER A 45 2.92 -13.68 -11.59
N ASN A 46 1.61 -13.66 -11.79
CA ASN A 46 1.01 -13.17 -13.04
C ASN A 46 1.48 -11.71 -13.29
N ASN A 47 2.34 -11.51 -14.29
CA ASN A 47 2.92 -10.22 -14.65
C ASN A 47 1.85 -9.12 -14.85
N LEU A 48 0.65 -9.48 -15.29
CA LEU A 48 -0.46 -8.53 -15.50
C LEU A 48 -0.85 -7.82 -14.20
N LYS A 49 -0.99 -8.55 -13.09
CA LYS A 49 -1.38 -7.98 -11.80
C LYS A 49 -0.33 -6.98 -11.31
N PHE A 50 0.95 -7.32 -11.48
CA PHE A 50 2.05 -6.43 -11.13
C PHE A 50 2.01 -5.12 -11.92
N TRP A 51 1.81 -5.20 -13.24
CA TRP A 51 1.70 -4.01 -14.09
C TRP A 51 0.49 -3.14 -13.75
N LEU A 52 -0.66 -3.75 -13.48
CA LEU A 52 -1.88 -3.03 -13.07
C LEU A 52 -1.68 -2.29 -11.74
N VAL A 53 -1.15 -2.98 -10.72
CA VAL A 53 -0.89 -2.36 -9.41
C VAL A 53 0.17 -1.26 -9.50
N SER A 54 1.19 -1.46 -10.35
CA SER A 54 2.21 -0.44 -10.63
C SER A 54 1.58 0.79 -11.29
N GLY A 55 0.74 0.62 -12.30
CA GLY A 55 0.03 1.72 -12.96
C GLY A 55 -0.87 2.50 -11.99
N LEU A 56 -1.65 1.80 -11.16
CA LEU A 56 -2.49 2.39 -10.11
C LEU A 56 -1.69 3.16 -9.04
N THR A 57 -0.43 2.79 -8.83
CA THR A 57 0.47 3.48 -7.89
C THR A 57 1.13 4.70 -8.54
N ILE A 58 1.58 4.57 -9.78
CA ILE A 58 2.32 5.62 -10.50
C ILE A 58 1.43 6.79 -10.85
N TYR A 59 0.19 6.54 -11.29
CA TYR A 59 -0.74 7.59 -11.71
C TYR A 59 -0.96 8.67 -10.63
N PRO A 60 -1.39 8.34 -9.39
CA PRO A 60 -1.60 9.36 -8.36
C PRO A 60 -0.29 10.05 -7.95
N ILE A 61 0.88 9.38 -8.02
CA ILE A 61 2.17 10.00 -7.75
C ILE A 61 2.48 11.08 -8.79
N ILE A 62 2.35 10.76 -10.08
CA ILE A 62 2.54 11.73 -11.17
C ILE A 62 1.58 12.90 -11.02
N TYR A 63 0.32 12.64 -10.70
CA TYR A 63 -0.68 13.67 -10.47
C TYR A 63 -0.30 14.60 -9.31
N VAL A 64 0.10 14.06 -8.15
CA VAL A 64 0.53 14.86 -6.99
C VAL A 64 1.77 15.69 -7.31
N LEU A 65 2.76 15.11 -8.01
CA LEU A 65 3.95 15.85 -8.45
C LEU A 65 3.58 16.98 -9.41
N TYR A 66 2.73 16.71 -10.40
CA TYR A 66 2.25 17.73 -11.33
C TYR A 66 1.55 18.89 -10.61
N MET A 67 0.66 18.58 -9.66
CA MET A 67 -0.02 19.60 -8.85
C MET A 67 0.97 20.42 -8.01
N PHE A 68 1.99 19.77 -7.43
CA PHE A 68 3.01 20.44 -6.63
C PHE A 68 3.86 21.42 -7.46
N PHE A 69 4.26 21.05 -8.68
CA PHE A 69 5.09 21.92 -9.54
C PHE A 69 4.30 23.03 -10.25
N THR A 70 3.04 22.79 -10.59
CA THR A 70 2.24 23.75 -11.37
C THR A 70 1.47 24.74 -10.50
N PHE A 71 1.36 24.50 -9.18
CA PHE A 71 0.57 25.31 -8.23
C PHE A 71 -0.85 25.62 -8.73
N SER A 72 -1.42 24.71 -9.55
CA SER A 72 -2.59 24.98 -10.36
C SER A 72 -3.80 24.21 -9.86
N PHE A 73 -4.73 24.91 -9.22
CA PHE A 73 -6.04 24.38 -8.82
C PHE A 73 -7.12 24.77 -9.85
N PHE A 74 -6.92 24.42 -11.12
CA PHE A 74 -7.93 24.73 -12.16
C PHE A 74 -8.94 23.58 -12.36
N ILE A 75 -10.20 23.97 -12.59
CA ILE A 75 -11.36 23.09 -12.87
C ILE A 75 -11.10 22.04 -13.97
N PRO A 76 -10.35 22.28 -15.06
CA PRO A 76 -10.07 21.26 -16.08
C PRO A 76 -9.25 20.06 -15.58
N LEU A 77 -8.56 20.19 -14.44
CA LEU A 77 -7.81 19.10 -13.81
C LEU A 77 -8.69 18.23 -12.91
N MET A 78 -9.94 18.61 -12.68
CA MET A 78 -10.86 17.88 -11.79
C MET A 78 -11.06 16.41 -12.18
N PRO A 79 -11.21 16.04 -13.48
CA PRO A 79 -11.31 14.63 -13.85
C PRO A 79 -10.05 13.82 -13.52
N PHE A 80 -8.87 14.42 -13.69
CA PHE A 80 -7.58 13.79 -13.35
C PHE A 80 -7.41 13.65 -11.84
N HIS A 81 -7.88 14.64 -11.07
CA HIS A 81 -7.92 14.58 -9.61
C HIS A 81 -8.80 13.44 -9.11
N LEU A 82 -10.03 13.36 -9.63
CA LEU A 82 -10.98 12.31 -9.27
C LEU A 82 -10.48 10.93 -9.66
N LEU A 83 -9.81 10.81 -10.82
CA LEU A 83 -9.15 9.57 -11.22
C LEU A 83 -8.00 9.20 -10.26
N ALA A 84 -7.21 10.17 -9.78
CA ALA A 84 -6.14 9.91 -8.82
C ALA A 84 -6.70 9.43 -7.46
N ILE A 85 -7.79 10.04 -7.00
CA ILE A 85 -8.54 9.59 -5.82
C ILE A 85 -9.08 8.17 -6.02
N LEU A 86 -9.69 7.89 -7.17
CA LEU A 86 -10.20 6.56 -7.51
C LEU A 86 -9.09 5.50 -7.51
N CYS A 87 -7.93 5.81 -8.12
CA CYS A 87 -6.76 4.95 -8.07
C CYS A 87 -6.32 4.67 -6.62
N GLY A 88 -6.33 5.70 -5.76
CA GLY A 88 -6.07 5.56 -4.33
C GLY A 88 -7.03 4.58 -3.65
N PHE A 89 -8.34 4.72 -3.85
CA PHE A 89 -9.35 3.81 -3.28
C PHE A 89 -9.20 2.38 -3.76
N ILE A 90 -8.93 2.17 -5.05
CA ILE A 90 -8.67 0.85 -5.60
C ILE A 90 -7.42 0.26 -4.94
N LEU A 91 -6.33 1.03 -4.83
CA LEU A 91 -5.08 0.59 -4.24
C LEU A 91 -5.22 0.24 -2.75
N MET A 92 -5.98 1.01 -1.98
CA MET A 92 -6.33 0.68 -0.59
C MET A 92 -7.11 -0.64 -0.51
N THR A 93 -8.10 -0.83 -1.39
CA THR A 93 -8.90 -2.07 -1.42
C THR A 93 -8.03 -3.29 -1.72
N LEU A 94 -7.10 -3.17 -2.67
CA LEU A 94 -6.16 -4.23 -3.01
C LEU A 94 -5.18 -4.51 -1.86
N THR A 95 -4.72 -3.46 -1.17
CA THR A 95 -3.85 -3.57 0.00
C THR A 95 -4.54 -4.31 1.14
N ALA A 96 -5.78 -3.93 1.46
CA ALA A 96 -6.58 -4.60 2.48
C ALA A 96 -6.83 -6.07 2.15
N LYS A 97 -7.16 -6.38 0.89
CA LYS A 97 -7.33 -7.76 0.44
C LYS A 97 -6.04 -8.57 0.56
N SER A 98 -4.90 -8.03 0.14
CA SER A 98 -3.61 -8.70 0.23
C SER A 98 -3.23 -9.00 1.68
N TYR A 99 -3.42 -8.01 2.56
CA TYR A 99 -3.19 -8.13 4.00
C TYR A 99 -4.04 -9.22 4.65
N VAL A 100 -5.36 -9.18 4.46
CA VAL A 100 -6.28 -10.16 5.05
C VAL A 100 -6.06 -11.56 4.46
N ASN A 101 -5.76 -11.68 3.17
CA ASN A 101 -5.47 -12.97 2.56
C ASN A 101 -4.18 -13.58 3.12
N PHE A 102 -3.16 -12.77 3.39
CA PHE A 102 -1.93 -13.21 4.04
C PHE A 102 -2.22 -13.80 5.41
N GLU A 103 -2.93 -13.02 6.22
CA GLU A 103 -3.25 -13.39 7.57
C GLU A 103 -4.11 -14.66 7.64
N LYS A 104 -5.13 -14.77 6.78
CA LYS A 104 -5.94 -15.99 6.66
C LYS A 104 -5.11 -17.21 6.29
N LYS A 105 -4.18 -17.08 5.33
CA LYS A 105 -3.32 -18.20 4.91
C LYS A 105 -2.35 -18.64 6.02
N LYS A 106 -1.94 -17.73 6.89
CA LYS A 106 -1.09 -18.03 8.04
C LYS A 106 -1.86 -18.46 9.30
N GLY A 107 -3.19 -18.52 9.25
CA GLY A 107 -4.02 -18.92 10.39
C GLY A 107 -4.17 -17.85 11.47
N TYR A 108 -3.84 -16.59 11.17
CA TYR A 108 -3.99 -15.48 12.12
C TYR A 108 -5.47 -15.07 12.24
N SER A 109 -5.96 -14.79 13.46
CA SER A 109 -7.31 -14.26 13.73
C SER A 109 -7.38 -12.79 13.34
N THR A 110 -8.04 -12.48 12.22
CA THR A 110 -7.67 -11.28 11.50
C THR A 110 -8.79 -10.56 10.79
N HIS A 111 -8.65 -9.25 10.85
CA HIS A 111 -9.59 -8.22 10.47
C HIS A 111 -10.35 -8.50 9.18
N SER A 112 -11.59 -8.04 9.10
CA SER A 112 -12.30 -8.02 7.83
C SER A 112 -11.58 -7.09 6.83
N VAL A 113 -11.74 -7.36 5.53
CA VAL A 113 -11.17 -6.50 4.47
C VAL A 113 -11.65 -5.04 4.64
N PHE A 114 -12.89 -4.86 5.09
CA PHE A 114 -13.46 -3.53 5.35
C PHE A 114 -12.79 -2.82 6.53
N GLU A 115 -12.51 -3.52 7.64
CA GLU A 115 -11.76 -2.95 8.76
C GLU A 115 -10.38 -2.48 8.34
N VAL A 116 -9.63 -3.30 7.60
CA VAL A 116 -8.29 -2.93 7.13
C VAL A 116 -8.36 -1.76 6.14
N PHE A 117 -9.37 -1.73 5.27
CA PHE A 117 -9.61 -0.60 4.39
C PHE A 117 -9.85 0.71 5.16
N LEU A 118 -10.68 0.70 6.21
CA LEU A 118 -10.89 1.87 7.06
C LEU A 118 -9.62 2.27 7.80
N MET A 119 -8.86 1.29 8.32
CA MET A 119 -7.54 1.57 8.90
C MET A 119 -6.64 2.27 7.88
N LEU A 120 -6.56 1.81 6.63
CA LEU A 120 -5.77 2.43 5.55
C LEU A 120 -6.22 3.85 5.23
N TRP A 121 -7.52 4.13 5.29
CA TRP A 121 -8.05 5.49 5.11
C TRP A 121 -7.61 6.43 6.23
N PHE A 122 -7.70 5.98 7.49
CA PHE A 122 -7.28 6.76 8.66
C PHE A 122 -5.80 6.53 8.99
N TYR A 123 -4.91 7.07 8.15
CA TYR A 123 -3.45 6.83 8.15
C TYR A 123 -2.76 6.87 9.53
N ILE A 124 -3.25 7.68 10.49
CA ILE A 124 -2.72 7.72 11.87
C ILE A 124 -2.93 6.38 12.58
N ILE A 125 -4.16 5.87 12.58
CA ILE A 125 -4.52 4.59 13.21
C ILE A 125 -3.86 3.44 12.45
N CYS A 126 -3.78 3.58 11.13
CA CYS A 126 -3.17 2.64 10.21
C CYS A 126 -1.77 2.22 10.61
N VAL A 127 -0.87 3.20 10.77
CA VAL A 127 0.56 2.94 10.91
C VAL A 127 0.86 2.27 12.24
N TRP A 128 0.20 2.71 13.31
CA TRP A 128 0.43 2.14 14.64
C TRP A 128 -0.14 0.74 14.81
N SER A 129 -1.23 0.42 14.10
CA SER A 129 -1.85 -0.91 14.15
C SER A 129 -1.21 -1.91 13.17
N LEU A 130 -1.04 -1.53 11.91
CA LEU A 130 -0.62 -2.44 10.84
C LEU A 130 0.90 -2.56 10.73
N GLN A 131 1.67 -1.48 10.92
CA GLN A 131 3.11 -1.51 10.67
C GLN A 131 3.86 -2.52 11.55
N PRO A 132 3.59 -2.67 12.87
CA PRO A 132 4.27 -3.68 13.68
C PRO A 132 4.06 -5.11 13.17
N LYS A 133 2.83 -5.42 12.72
CA LYS A 133 2.48 -6.73 12.14
C LYS A 133 3.17 -6.93 10.80
N LEU A 134 3.15 -5.93 9.92
CA LEU A 134 3.85 -5.96 8.64
C LEU A 134 5.36 -6.20 8.81
N ASN A 135 5.99 -5.54 9.80
CA ASN A 135 7.40 -5.74 10.13
C ASN A 135 7.68 -7.21 10.50
N ALA A 136 6.82 -7.81 11.33
CA ALA A 136 6.91 -9.23 11.68
C ALA A 136 6.75 -10.12 10.44
N TYR A 137 5.71 -9.88 9.64
CA TYR A 137 5.40 -10.65 8.44
C TYR A 137 6.53 -10.61 7.42
N VAL A 138 7.23 -9.49 7.25
CA VAL A 138 8.35 -9.40 6.30
C VAL A 138 9.56 -10.19 6.78
N ASN A 139 9.79 -10.25 8.10
CA ASN A 139 10.90 -10.97 8.72
C ASN A 139 10.64 -12.48 8.85
N GLU A 140 9.37 -12.93 8.82
CA GLU A 140 9.03 -14.36 8.76
C GLU A 140 9.57 -15.00 7.47
N ASN A 141 10.38 -16.05 7.60
CA ASN A 141 10.80 -16.87 6.47
C ASN A 141 9.62 -17.71 5.95
N PRO A 142 9.46 -17.84 4.61
CA PRO A 142 8.36 -18.60 4.02
C PRO A 142 8.37 -20.09 4.40
N ASP A 143 9.52 -20.63 4.84
CA ASP A 143 9.75 -22.07 5.07
C ASP A 143 9.64 -22.52 6.55
N GLN A 144 9.15 -21.66 7.46
CA GLN A 144 9.12 -21.97 8.91
C GLN A 144 7.74 -22.34 9.49
N ASN A 145 6.75 -22.70 8.66
CA ASN A 145 5.52 -23.38 9.12
C ASN A 145 5.25 -24.62 8.29
#